data_AF-A0A7J8QDI0-F1
#
_entry.id   AF-A0A7J8QDI0-F1
#
_cell.length_a   1.000
_cell.length_b   1.000
_cell.length_c   1.000
_cell.angle_alpha   90.00
_cell.angle_beta   90.00
_cell.angle_gamma   90.00
#
_symmetry.space_group_name_H-M   'P 1'
#
loop_
_entity.id
_entity.type
_entity.pdbx_description
1 polymer ?
#
loop_
_entity_poly.entity_id
_entity_poly.type
_entity_poly.pdbx_seq_one_letter_code
_entity_poly.pdbx_strand_id
1 'polypeptide(L)'
;MGLLRDAGVVYKPVEQIDLGPCSNESYFKADKAPRMAGFLLKIFAWFLESRIIGALLLYIVKKNNQVHKLVSNATLEEPPMFVPLHPITDCIKTDLNQQEVKQIDSDASPPERVQQAIKCIPVTSEKSLDDLKSSCFWRWTIADYSRAYSTGEITPLRVAEHFINAVRESCSPPLPMSFFINSDAEDILRQATESTLRYERGNPISALDGVLIAIKDEIDCYPYPTTGGTKWLHKFRPCTGDACCVMRLRSCGAIL
;
A
#
# COMPACT_ATOMS: atom_id res chain seq x y z
N MET A 1 25.66 -12.21 39.98
CA MET A 1 26.43 -12.81 38.86
C MET A 1 25.73 -14.11 38.47
N GLY A 2 25.01 -14.15 37.35
CA GLY A 2 24.20 -15.31 36.95
C GLY A 2 24.68 -15.85 35.59
N LEU A 3 24.96 -17.14 35.53
CA LEU A 3 25.40 -17.85 34.32
C LEU A 3 24.43 -17.58 33.16
N LEU A 4 24.95 -17.11 32.02
CA LEU A 4 24.26 -16.83 30.75
C LEU A 4 23.66 -15.42 30.54
N ARG A 5 24.25 -14.35 31.09
CA ARG A 5 24.07 -13.01 30.51
C ARG A 5 25.12 -12.77 29.44
N ASP A 6 24.68 -12.68 28.19
CA ASP A 6 25.54 -12.27 27.08
C ASP A 6 26.03 -10.83 27.33
N ALA A 7 27.28 -10.55 26.98
CA ALA A 7 27.88 -9.22 27.17
C ALA A 7 27.06 -8.14 26.44
N GLY A 8 26.89 -6.98 27.07
CA GLY A 8 26.24 -5.84 26.43
C GLY A 8 27.07 -5.26 25.30
N VAL A 9 26.39 -4.64 24.34
CA VAL A 9 26.99 -3.94 23.21
C VAL A 9 26.81 -2.44 23.44
N VAL A 10 27.92 -1.70 23.42
CA VAL A 10 27.89 -0.23 23.41
C VAL A 10 28.04 0.18 21.95
N TYR A 11 26.99 0.79 21.40
CA TYR A 11 26.99 1.28 20.04
C TYR A 11 27.59 2.68 20.02
N LYS A 12 28.48 2.94 19.06
CA LYS A 12 29.03 4.28 18.84
C LYS A 12 27.96 5.18 18.22
N PRO A 13 28.03 6.49 18.46
CA PRO A 13 27.21 7.45 17.76
C PRO A 13 27.38 7.33 16.24
N VAL A 14 26.31 7.54 15.47
CA VAL A 14 26.31 7.50 14.00
C VAL A 14 27.45 8.33 13.40
N GLU A 15 27.74 9.49 13.97
CA GLU A 15 28.80 10.42 13.55
C GLU A 15 30.22 9.82 13.65
N GLN A 16 30.39 8.76 14.44
CA GLN A 16 31.66 8.09 14.71
C GLN A 16 31.77 6.71 14.02
N ILE A 17 30.76 6.31 13.26
CA ILE A 17 30.73 5.03 12.54
C ILE A 17 31.45 5.18 11.20
N ASP A 18 32.40 4.28 10.94
CA ASP A 18 32.99 4.15 9.61
C ASP A 18 32.02 3.39 8.69
N LEU A 19 31.47 4.08 7.68
CA LEU A 19 30.62 3.49 6.65
C LEU A 19 31.39 3.14 5.37
N GLY A 20 32.73 3.20 5.42
CA GLY A 20 33.59 2.86 4.30
C GLY A 20 33.56 1.37 3.93
N PRO A 21 34.04 1.02 2.72
CA PRO A 21 34.01 -0.36 2.21
C PRO A 21 34.88 -1.35 3.01
N CYS A 22 35.81 -0.84 3.84
CA CYS A 22 36.68 -1.63 4.70
C CYS A 22 36.24 -1.62 6.17
N SER A 23 35.03 -1.10 6.45
CA SER A 23 34.49 -1.04 7.79
C SER A 23 34.32 -2.44 8.38
N ASN A 24 34.74 -2.59 9.64
CA ASN A 24 34.50 -3.81 10.43
C ASN A 24 33.22 -3.70 11.27
N GLU A 25 32.41 -2.65 11.06
CA GLU A 25 31.16 -2.46 11.79
C GLU A 25 30.19 -3.61 11.43
N SER A 26 29.74 -4.33 12.46
CA SER A 26 28.93 -5.53 12.29
C SER A 26 27.45 -5.16 12.26
N TYR A 27 26.82 -5.34 11.09
CA TYR A 27 25.38 -5.17 10.97
C TYR A 27 24.65 -6.39 11.53
N PHE A 28 23.56 -6.12 12.24
CA PHE A 28 22.67 -7.16 12.73
C PHE A 28 22.17 -8.03 11.56
N LYS A 29 22.42 -9.34 11.66
CA LYS A 29 21.88 -10.33 10.75
C LYS A 29 20.94 -11.22 11.54
N ALA A 30 19.66 -11.17 11.22
CA ALA A 30 18.68 -12.07 11.82
C ALA A 30 19.09 -13.52 11.53
N ASP A 31 19.13 -14.35 12.57
CA ASP A 31 19.37 -15.78 12.44
C ASP A 31 18.15 -16.50 11.83
N LYS A 32 18.35 -17.76 11.44
CA LYS A 32 17.32 -18.55 10.75
C LYS A 32 16.17 -18.93 11.68
N ALA A 33 14.95 -18.55 11.34
CA ALA A 33 13.71 -19.04 11.96
C ALA A 33 13.23 -20.36 11.31
N PRO A 34 12.61 -21.27 12.07
CA PRO A 34 12.04 -22.49 11.52
C PRO A 34 10.84 -22.20 10.61
N ARG A 35 10.73 -22.94 9.50
CA ARG A 35 9.54 -22.93 8.63
C ARG A 35 8.55 -23.97 9.13
N MET A 36 7.37 -23.52 9.55
CA MET A 36 6.30 -24.38 10.06
C MET A 36 4.98 -24.02 9.38
N ALA A 37 4.16 -25.03 9.10
CA ALA A 37 2.84 -24.87 8.50
C ALA A 37 1.86 -25.89 9.08
N GLY A 38 0.56 -25.65 8.91
CA GLY A 38 -0.50 -26.58 9.30
C GLY A 38 -0.51 -26.91 10.79
N PHE A 39 -0.60 -28.19 11.13
CA PHE A 39 -0.73 -28.68 12.50
C PHE A 39 0.46 -28.32 13.40
N LEU A 40 1.69 -28.39 12.87
CA LEU A 40 2.90 -28.05 13.63
C LEU A 40 2.92 -26.58 14.05
N LEU A 41 2.46 -25.69 13.17
CA LEU A 41 2.33 -24.26 13.48
C LEU A 41 1.31 -24.03 14.61
N LYS A 42 0.19 -24.77 14.64
CA LYS A 42 -0.81 -24.66 15.69
C LYS A 42 -0.27 -25.08 17.06
N ILE A 43 0.45 -26.20 17.12
CA ILE A 43 1.11 -26.65 18.36
C ILE A 43 2.11 -25.60 18.84
N PHE A 44 2.94 -25.10 17.92
CA PHE A 44 3.93 -24.09 18.26
C PHE A 44 3.30 -22.79 18.80
N ALA A 45 2.24 -22.29 18.16
CA ALA A 45 1.49 -21.13 18.62
C ALA A 45 0.91 -21.37 20.03
N TRP A 46 0.30 -22.54 20.27
CA TRP A 46 -0.22 -22.90 21.60
C TRP A 46 0.86 -22.87 22.69
N PHE A 47 2.07 -23.38 22.39
CA PHE A 47 3.19 -23.30 23.32
C PHE A 47 3.67 -21.87 23.55
N LEU A 48 3.71 -21.03 22.52
CA LEU A 48 4.06 -19.61 22.65
C LEU A 48 3.05 -18.82 23.49
N GLU A 49 1.78 -19.18 23.43
CA GLU A 49 0.70 -18.55 24.20
C GLU A 49 0.61 -19.09 25.65
N SER A 50 1.32 -20.17 25.97
CA SER A 50 1.37 -20.73 27.34
C SER A 50 2.13 -19.80 28.30
N ARG A 51 1.56 -19.56 29.49
CA ARG A 51 2.10 -18.59 30.46
C ARG A 51 3.55 -18.83 30.86
N ILE A 52 3.95 -20.07 31.09
CA ILE A 52 5.31 -20.42 31.56
C ILE A 52 6.20 -20.82 30.38
N ILE A 53 5.72 -21.78 29.57
CA ILE A 53 6.49 -22.31 28.45
C ILE A 53 6.70 -21.23 27.38
N GLY A 54 5.67 -20.40 27.12
CA GLY A 54 5.74 -19.32 26.15
C GLY A 54 6.75 -18.24 26.52
N ALA A 55 6.86 -17.89 27.81
CA ALA A 55 7.88 -16.93 28.28
C ALA A 55 9.30 -17.45 28.04
N LEU A 56 9.55 -18.75 28.33
CA LEU A 56 10.84 -19.38 28.07
C LEU A 56 11.14 -19.48 26.57
N LEU A 57 10.17 -19.90 25.76
CA LEU A 57 10.31 -19.99 24.31
C LEU A 57 10.55 -18.63 23.67
N LEU A 58 9.82 -17.60 24.09
CA LEU A 58 10.03 -16.23 23.61
C LEU A 58 11.42 -15.71 23.96
N TYR A 59 11.92 -16.02 25.17
CA TYR A 59 13.29 -15.72 25.55
C TYR A 59 14.30 -16.40 24.62
N ILE A 60 14.13 -17.69 24.33
CA ILE A 60 15.00 -18.45 23.40
C ILE A 60 14.94 -17.85 21.99
N VAL A 61 13.75 -17.55 21.46
CA VAL A 61 13.57 -16.96 20.12
C VAL A 61 14.24 -15.59 20.04
N LYS A 62 14.04 -14.72 21.04
CA LYS A 62 14.70 -13.41 21.11
C LYS A 62 16.22 -13.52 21.27
N LYS A 63 16.69 -14.52 22.01
CA LYS A 63 18.13 -14.79 22.19
C LYS A 63 18.77 -15.26 20.90
N ASN A 64 18.18 -16.26 20.25
CA ASN A 64 18.67 -16.82 18.98
C ASN A 64 18.63 -15.77 17.88
N ASN A 65 17.61 -14.92 17.82
CA ASN A 65 17.55 -13.82 16.85
C ASN A 65 18.35 -12.58 17.29
N GLN A 66 19.19 -12.68 18.32
CA GLN A 66 20.07 -11.59 18.79
C GLN A 66 19.38 -10.26 19.15
N VAL A 67 18.04 -10.25 19.31
CA VAL A 67 17.25 -9.03 19.63
C VAL A 67 17.71 -8.40 20.94
N HIS A 68 18.15 -9.22 21.89
CA HIS A 68 18.69 -8.75 23.16
C HIS A 68 19.93 -7.86 23.00
N LYS A 69 20.74 -8.03 21.95
CA LYS A 69 21.91 -7.17 21.68
C LYS A 69 21.52 -5.76 21.25
N LEU A 70 20.34 -5.59 20.66
CA LEU A 70 19.84 -4.29 20.18
C LEU A 70 18.93 -3.58 21.17
N VAL A 71 18.19 -4.35 21.98
CA VAL A 71 17.12 -3.77 22.82
C VAL A 71 17.43 -3.87 24.32
N SER A 72 17.87 -5.02 24.80
CA SER A 72 17.95 -5.29 26.25
C SER A 72 19.34 -5.06 26.83
N ASN A 73 20.38 -5.35 26.05
CA ASN A 73 21.78 -5.24 26.43
C ASN A 73 22.52 -4.27 25.49
N ALA A 74 21.82 -3.26 24.97
CA ALA A 74 22.41 -2.20 24.16
C ALA A 74 22.57 -0.93 25.00
N THR A 75 23.69 -0.23 24.83
CA THR A 75 23.82 1.18 25.23
C THR A 75 23.90 2.00 23.96
N LEU A 76 22.91 2.88 23.77
CA LEU A 76 22.82 3.83 22.66
C LEU A 76 23.02 5.22 23.26
N GLU A 77 23.93 6.00 22.70
CA GLU A 77 24.20 7.36 23.17
C GLU A 77 23.18 8.36 22.61
N GLU A 78 22.62 8.09 21.43
CA GLU A 78 21.65 8.95 20.80
C GLU A 78 20.30 8.98 21.54
N PRO A 79 19.66 10.15 21.63
CA PRO A 79 18.31 10.26 22.13
C PRO A 79 17.30 9.58 21.17
N PRO A 80 16.17 9.06 21.69
CA PRO A 80 15.17 8.43 20.85
C PRO A 80 14.47 9.44 19.93
N MET A 81 14.33 9.08 18.65
CA MET A 81 13.50 9.78 17.68
C MET A 81 12.17 9.04 17.51
N PHE A 82 11.09 9.61 18.02
CA PHE A 82 9.76 8.98 18.00
C PHE A 82 9.00 9.17 16.68
N VAL A 83 9.31 10.24 15.95
CA VAL A 83 8.75 10.56 14.64
C VAL A 83 9.87 11.04 13.71
N PRO A 84 9.80 10.78 12.39
CA PRO A 84 10.81 11.28 11.46
C PRO A 84 10.96 12.80 11.56
N LEU A 85 12.17 13.28 11.83
CA LEU A 85 12.50 14.70 11.85
C LEU A 85 13.33 15.04 10.61
N HIS A 86 12.72 15.81 9.69
CA HIS A 86 13.41 16.32 8.51
C HIS A 86 13.79 17.79 8.74
N PRO A 87 15.08 18.16 8.64
CA PRO A 87 15.50 19.55 8.78
C PRO A 87 14.83 20.44 7.71
N ILE A 88 14.13 21.49 8.14
CA ILE A 88 13.37 22.41 7.27
C ILE A 88 14.24 23.02 6.17
N THR A 89 15.53 23.26 6.47
CA THR A 89 16.48 23.86 5.52
C THR A 89 16.78 22.95 4.33
N ASP A 90 16.79 21.64 4.55
CA ASP A 90 17.02 20.66 3.49
C ASP A 90 15.76 20.50 2.64
N CYS A 91 14.56 20.53 3.25
CA CYS A 91 13.30 20.53 2.51
C CYS A 91 13.18 21.75 1.57
N ILE A 92 13.36 22.96 2.09
CA ILE A 92 13.23 24.20 1.30
C ILE A 92 14.31 24.27 0.20
N LYS A 93 15.57 23.90 0.49
CA LYS A 93 16.62 23.89 -0.53
C LYS A 93 16.38 22.83 -1.60
N THR A 94 15.84 21.67 -1.23
CA THR A 94 15.55 20.60 -2.20
C THR A 94 14.35 20.98 -3.06
N ASP A 95 13.28 21.53 -2.46
CA ASP A 95 12.06 21.92 -3.16
C ASP A 95 12.26 23.13 -4.11
N LEU A 96 13.13 24.08 -3.74
CA LEU A 96 13.43 25.24 -4.57
C LEU A 96 14.48 24.97 -5.66
N ASN A 97 15.38 24.00 -5.46
CA ASN A 97 16.44 23.67 -6.43
C ASN A 97 16.11 22.46 -7.33
N GLN A 98 14.96 21.82 -7.16
CA GLN A 98 14.49 20.80 -8.10
C GLN A 98 14.11 21.46 -9.43
N GLN A 99 15.08 21.48 -10.34
CA GLN A 99 14.84 21.82 -11.74
C GLN A 99 13.88 20.79 -12.35
N GLU A 100 12.99 21.23 -13.25
CA GLU A 100 12.01 20.38 -13.97
C GLU A 100 10.82 19.84 -13.15
N VAL A 101 10.51 20.44 -11.99
CA VAL A 101 9.30 20.11 -11.21
C VAL A 101 8.22 21.17 -11.35
N LYS A 102 6.97 20.73 -11.53
CA LYS A 102 5.80 21.60 -11.48
C LYS A 102 5.26 21.68 -10.07
N GLN A 103 5.38 22.87 -9.46
CA GLN A 103 4.76 23.16 -8.17
C GLN A 103 3.23 23.23 -8.34
N ILE A 104 2.50 22.50 -7.51
CA ILE A 104 1.05 22.49 -7.48
C ILE A 104 0.60 23.13 -6.18
N ASP A 105 -0.42 23.99 -6.26
CA ASP A 105 -1.00 24.65 -5.09
C ASP A 105 -1.43 23.63 -4.02
N SER A 106 -1.04 23.88 -2.78
CA SER A 106 -1.42 23.08 -1.62
C SER A 106 -2.92 23.11 -1.33
N ASP A 107 -3.64 24.11 -1.84
CA ASP A 107 -5.08 24.26 -1.65
C ASP A 107 -5.89 23.74 -2.85
N ALA A 108 -5.24 23.33 -3.95
CA ALA A 108 -5.90 22.76 -5.11
C ALA A 108 -6.72 21.51 -4.73
N SER A 109 -7.93 21.41 -5.28
CA SER A 109 -8.80 20.25 -5.11
C SER A 109 -8.20 18.99 -5.73
N PRO A 110 -8.57 17.78 -5.26
CA PRO A 110 -8.03 16.54 -5.85
C PRO A 110 -8.22 16.42 -7.38
N PRO A 111 -9.38 16.77 -7.97
CA PRO A 111 -9.55 16.76 -9.44
C PRO A 111 -8.61 17.73 -10.17
N GLU A 112 -8.40 18.94 -9.63
CA GLU A 112 -7.46 19.92 -10.21
C GLU A 112 -6.03 19.39 -10.19
N ARG A 113 -5.61 18.75 -9.09
CA ARG A 113 -4.28 18.11 -9.01
C ARG A 113 -4.12 17.00 -10.03
N VAL A 114 -5.15 16.17 -10.22
CA VAL A 114 -5.16 15.14 -11.28
C VAL A 114 -4.98 15.80 -12.65
N GLN A 115 -5.70 16.88 -12.94
CA GLN A 115 -5.57 17.59 -14.22
C GLN A 115 -4.16 18.17 -14.41
N GLN A 116 -3.54 18.73 -13.37
CA GLN A 116 -2.17 19.21 -13.44
C GLN A 116 -1.18 18.07 -13.66
N ALA A 117 -1.37 16.92 -13.02
CA ALA A 117 -0.55 15.73 -13.21
C ALA A 117 -0.63 15.19 -14.63
N ILE A 118 -1.84 15.11 -15.23
CA ILE A 118 -2.02 14.68 -16.63
C ILE A 118 -1.24 15.58 -17.60
N LYS A 119 -1.18 16.90 -17.36
CA LYS A 119 -0.40 17.83 -18.18
C LYS A 119 1.12 17.61 -18.10
N CYS A 120 1.59 16.95 -17.04
CA CYS A 120 3.00 16.61 -16.86
C CYS A 120 3.36 15.23 -17.43
N ILE A 121 2.38 14.39 -17.75
CA ILE A 121 2.62 13.10 -18.40
C ILE A 121 2.91 13.40 -19.88
N PRO A 122 4.02 12.88 -20.45
CA PRO A 122 4.27 13.03 -21.87
C PRO A 122 3.07 12.47 -22.62
N VAL A 123 2.45 13.30 -23.46
CA VAL A 123 1.37 12.83 -24.35
C VAL A 123 1.98 11.70 -25.14
N THR A 124 1.59 10.47 -24.84
CA THR A 124 1.97 9.33 -25.66
C THR A 124 1.38 9.64 -27.02
N SER A 125 2.25 10.13 -27.91
CA SER A 125 2.02 10.32 -29.33
C SER A 125 1.04 9.24 -29.77
N GLU A 126 0.00 9.66 -30.48
CA GLU A 126 -0.97 8.83 -31.21
C GLU A 126 -0.23 7.78 -32.04
N LYS A 127 0.30 6.74 -31.40
CA LYS A 127 0.79 5.57 -32.08
C LYS A 127 -0.50 4.91 -32.51
N SER A 128 -0.75 5.02 -33.81
CA SER A 128 -1.87 4.36 -34.47
C SER A 128 -1.94 2.94 -33.93
N LEU A 129 -3.16 2.44 -33.68
CA LEU A 129 -3.38 1.04 -33.32
C LEU A 129 -2.72 0.08 -34.34
N ASP A 130 -2.41 0.57 -35.55
CA ASP A 130 -1.66 -0.13 -36.60
C ASP A 130 -0.14 -0.26 -36.37
N ASP A 131 0.51 0.66 -35.64
CA ASP A 131 1.95 0.60 -35.30
C ASP A 131 2.25 -0.35 -34.13
N LEU A 132 1.22 -0.80 -33.41
CA LEU A 132 1.31 -1.79 -32.32
C LEU A 132 1.41 -3.24 -32.83
N LYS A 133 1.58 -3.46 -34.13
CA LYS A 133 1.89 -4.78 -34.73
C LYS A 133 3.23 -5.39 -34.26
N SER A 134 3.96 -4.73 -33.36
CA SER A 134 5.12 -5.26 -32.65
C SER A 134 4.72 -5.94 -31.33
N SER A 135 5.00 -7.24 -31.27
CA SER A 135 4.54 -8.27 -30.32
C SER A 135 5.04 -8.15 -28.87
N CYS A 136 4.73 -7.07 -28.15
CA CYS A 136 4.99 -6.99 -26.71
C CYS A 136 3.69 -6.83 -25.93
N PHE A 137 3.58 -7.44 -24.75
CA PHE A 137 2.44 -7.28 -23.86
C PHE A 137 2.56 -5.96 -23.08
N TRP A 138 1.48 -5.17 -23.06
CA TRP A 138 1.39 -3.93 -22.29
C TRP A 138 0.18 -3.99 -21.36
N ARG A 139 0.28 -3.32 -20.21
CA ARG A 139 -0.87 -3.09 -19.33
C ARG A 139 -1.58 -1.82 -19.77
N TRP A 140 -2.90 -1.81 -19.64
CA TRP A 140 -3.70 -0.60 -19.82
C TRP A 140 -3.36 0.43 -18.74
N THR A 141 -3.29 1.69 -19.15
CA THR A 141 -3.07 2.83 -18.26
C THR A 141 -4.37 3.56 -17.95
N ILE A 142 -4.36 4.39 -16.90
CA ILE A 142 -5.47 5.30 -16.57
C ILE A 142 -5.82 6.21 -17.77
N ALA A 143 -4.81 6.68 -18.50
CA ALA A 143 -5.01 7.52 -19.67
C ALA A 143 -5.70 6.79 -20.82
N ASP A 144 -5.44 5.48 -20.98
CA ASP A 144 -6.13 4.66 -21.99
C ASP A 144 -7.62 4.52 -21.68
N TYR A 145 -7.97 4.23 -20.42
CA TYR A 145 -9.36 4.16 -19.99
C TYR A 145 -10.07 5.51 -20.14
N SER A 146 -9.46 6.59 -19.62
CA SER A 146 -10.05 7.94 -19.72
C SER A 146 -10.28 8.37 -21.16
N ARG A 147 -9.34 8.05 -22.07
CA ARG A 147 -9.49 8.29 -23.51
C ARG A 147 -10.62 7.47 -24.11
N ALA A 148 -10.64 6.16 -23.87
CA ALA A 148 -11.66 5.25 -24.42
C ALA A 148 -13.09 5.60 -23.93
N TYR A 149 -13.21 6.07 -22.69
CA TYR A 149 -14.47 6.58 -22.15
C TYR A 149 -14.88 7.90 -22.81
N SER A 150 -13.94 8.82 -23.03
CA SER A 150 -14.20 10.12 -23.66
C SER A 150 -14.57 10.00 -25.14
N THR A 151 -14.02 9.02 -25.86
CA THR A 151 -14.36 8.74 -27.27
C THR A 151 -15.62 7.88 -27.42
N GLY A 152 -16.15 7.32 -26.33
CA GLY A 152 -17.27 6.40 -26.35
C GLY A 152 -16.94 5.01 -26.91
N GLU A 153 -15.66 4.65 -27.03
CA GLU A 153 -15.22 3.31 -27.46
C GLU A 153 -15.67 2.22 -26.47
N ILE A 154 -15.66 2.55 -25.18
CA ILE A 154 -16.17 1.73 -24.09
C ILE A 154 -16.72 2.64 -22.99
N THR A 155 -17.55 2.11 -22.09
CA THR A 155 -18.07 2.86 -20.94
C THR A 155 -17.52 2.35 -19.62
N PRO A 156 -17.45 3.19 -18.57
CA PRO A 156 -17.14 2.74 -17.21
C PRO A 156 -18.05 1.59 -16.76
N LEU A 157 -19.34 1.63 -17.09
CA LEU A 157 -20.30 0.56 -16.80
C LEU A 157 -19.88 -0.76 -17.44
N ARG A 158 -19.51 -0.75 -18.72
CA ARG A 158 -19.08 -1.97 -19.42
C ARG A 158 -17.80 -2.56 -18.81
N VAL A 159 -16.85 -1.71 -18.45
CA VAL A 159 -15.61 -2.14 -17.76
C VAL A 159 -15.94 -2.75 -16.39
N ALA A 160 -16.85 -2.15 -15.62
CA ALA A 160 -17.29 -2.67 -14.33
C ALA A 160 -17.98 -4.03 -14.44
N GLU A 161 -18.83 -4.26 -15.44
CA GLU A 161 -19.43 -5.58 -15.72
C GLU A 161 -18.36 -6.65 -15.97
N HIS A 162 -17.36 -6.34 -16.80
CA HIS A 162 -16.24 -7.24 -17.06
C HIS A 162 -15.43 -7.53 -15.80
N PHE A 163 -15.18 -6.52 -14.98
CA PHE A 163 -14.49 -6.66 -13.70
C PHE A 163 -15.24 -7.58 -12.74
N ILE A 164 -16.55 -7.38 -12.54
CA ILE A 164 -17.37 -8.21 -11.64
C ILE A 164 -17.35 -9.68 -12.08
N ASN A 165 -17.42 -9.93 -13.39
CA ASN A 165 -17.30 -11.29 -13.94
C ASN A 165 -15.92 -11.90 -13.65
N ALA A 166 -14.84 -11.14 -13.83
CA ALA A 166 -13.48 -11.60 -13.51
C ALA A 166 -13.28 -11.88 -12.02
N VAL A 167 -13.86 -11.05 -11.13
CA VAL A 167 -13.85 -11.30 -9.67
C VAL A 167 -14.57 -12.61 -9.36
N ARG A 168 -15.76 -12.83 -9.93
CA ARG A 168 -16.54 -14.08 -9.74
C ARG A 168 -15.77 -15.31 -10.23
N GLU A 169 -15.12 -15.21 -11.38
CA GLU A 169 -14.29 -16.28 -11.93
C GLU A 169 -13.09 -16.58 -11.00
N SER A 170 -12.44 -15.55 -10.46
CA SER A 170 -11.29 -15.68 -9.55
C SER A 170 -11.61 -16.31 -8.18
N CYS A 171 -12.89 -16.38 -7.82
CA CYS A 171 -13.39 -17.02 -6.61
C CYS A 171 -13.83 -18.48 -6.84
N SER A 172 -13.91 -18.92 -8.10
CA SER A 172 -14.39 -20.25 -8.49
C SER A 172 -13.23 -21.25 -8.66
N PRO A 173 -13.49 -22.56 -8.53
CA PRO A 173 -12.48 -23.59 -8.86
C PRO A 173 -11.94 -23.42 -10.30
N PRO A 174 -10.66 -23.71 -10.57
CA PRO A 174 -9.71 -24.46 -9.73
C PRO A 174 -8.86 -23.61 -8.77
N LEU A 175 -8.92 -22.28 -8.84
CA LEU A 175 -8.06 -21.38 -8.07
C LEU A 175 -8.88 -20.32 -7.32
N PRO A 176 -9.34 -20.59 -6.09
CA PRO A 176 -10.10 -19.63 -5.28
C PRO A 176 -9.15 -18.57 -4.70
N MET A 177 -8.60 -17.71 -5.55
CA MET A 177 -7.60 -16.70 -5.19
C MET A 177 -8.16 -15.65 -4.23
N SER A 178 -9.48 -15.38 -4.31
CA SER A 178 -10.19 -14.47 -3.40
C SER A 178 -9.50 -13.11 -3.26
N PHE A 179 -9.18 -12.47 -4.40
CA PHE A 179 -8.44 -11.20 -4.41
C PHE A 179 -9.14 -10.08 -3.62
N PHE A 180 -10.47 -10.14 -3.55
CA PHE A 180 -11.29 -9.23 -2.78
C PHE A 180 -11.99 -10.01 -1.68
N ILE A 181 -11.86 -9.53 -0.44
CA ILE A 181 -12.59 -10.09 0.71
C ILE A 181 -13.97 -9.43 0.88
N ASN A 182 -14.17 -8.27 0.26
CA ASN A 182 -15.43 -7.55 0.19
C ASN A 182 -15.54 -6.84 -1.16
N SER A 183 -16.67 -7.03 -1.83
CA SER A 183 -16.99 -6.41 -3.12
C SER A 183 -18.50 -6.48 -3.32
N ASP A 184 -19.14 -5.33 -3.51
CA ASP A 184 -20.57 -5.25 -3.76
C ASP A 184 -20.81 -4.91 -5.23
N ALA A 185 -21.33 -5.88 -5.98
CA ALA A 185 -21.59 -5.72 -7.41
C ALA A 185 -22.61 -4.61 -7.67
N GLU A 186 -23.61 -4.43 -6.80
CA GLU A 186 -24.64 -3.40 -6.97
C GLU A 186 -24.04 -2.00 -6.77
N ASP A 187 -23.21 -1.82 -5.73
CA ASP A 187 -22.55 -0.54 -5.49
C ASP A 187 -21.55 -0.20 -6.60
N ILE A 188 -20.76 -1.16 -7.06
CA ILE A 188 -19.83 -0.97 -8.18
C ILE A 188 -20.58 -0.56 -9.45
N LEU A 189 -21.67 -1.26 -9.79
CA LEU A 189 -22.48 -0.94 -10.98
C LEU A 189 -23.16 0.42 -10.85
N ARG A 190 -23.63 0.80 -9.66
CA ARG A 190 -24.19 2.12 -9.38
C ARG A 190 -23.16 3.22 -9.64
N GLN A 191 -21.97 3.12 -9.05
CA GLN A 191 -20.87 4.07 -9.25
C GLN A 191 -20.47 4.15 -10.74
N ALA A 192 -20.39 3.00 -11.42
CA ALA A 192 -20.03 2.92 -12.84
C ALA A 192 -21.10 3.53 -13.77
N THR A 193 -22.38 3.36 -13.43
CA THR A 193 -23.50 3.99 -14.15
C THR A 193 -23.44 5.51 -14.02
N GLU A 194 -23.23 6.03 -12.81
CA GLU A 194 -23.08 7.46 -12.57
C GLU A 194 -21.90 8.07 -13.35
N SER A 195 -20.77 7.34 -13.41
CA SER A 195 -19.61 7.74 -14.23
C SER A 195 -19.93 7.72 -15.72
N THR A 196 -20.59 6.67 -16.21
CA THR A 196 -21.00 6.56 -17.62
C THR A 196 -21.88 7.73 -18.05
N LEU A 197 -22.87 8.10 -17.23
CA LEU A 197 -23.74 9.26 -17.49
C LEU A 197 -22.96 10.59 -17.53
N ARG A 198 -21.87 10.74 -16.77
CA ARG A 198 -21.01 11.93 -16.83
C ARG A 198 -20.23 11.99 -18.14
N TYR A 199 -19.71 10.87 -18.61
CA TYR A 199 -19.04 10.79 -19.91
C TYR A 199 -20.00 11.04 -21.08
N GLU A 200 -21.21 10.47 -21.05
CA GLU A 200 -22.25 10.72 -22.07
C GLU A 200 -22.63 12.21 -22.17
N ARG A 201 -22.58 12.92 -21.04
CA ARG A 201 -22.84 14.38 -20.98
C ARG A 201 -21.61 15.22 -21.33
N GLY A 202 -20.46 14.61 -21.60
CA GLY A 202 -19.20 15.30 -21.88
C GLY A 202 -18.61 16.04 -20.67
N ASN A 203 -18.97 15.63 -19.44
CA ASN A 203 -18.53 16.28 -18.20
C ASN A 203 -17.97 15.28 -17.17
N PRO A 204 -16.90 14.53 -17.50
CA PRO A 204 -16.19 13.69 -16.53
C PRO A 204 -15.50 14.56 -15.46
N ILE A 205 -15.40 14.06 -14.23
CA ILE A 205 -14.84 14.80 -13.09
C ILE A 205 -13.33 15.00 -13.24
N SER A 206 -12.61 13.95 -13.63
CA SER A 206 -11.16 13.95 -13.83
C SER A 206 -10.74 12.77 -14.69
N ALA A 207 -9.44 12.62 -14.97
CA ALA A 207 -8.91 11.44 -15.64
C ALA A 207 -9.07 10.12 -14.83
N LEU A 208 -9.45 10.21 -13.54
CA LEU A 208 -9.78 9.05 -12.71
C LEU A 208 -11.28 8.72 -12.74
N ASP A 209 -12.12 9.52 -13.39
CA ASP A 209 -13.56 9.26 -13.43
C ASP A 209 -13.81 7.94 -14.17
N GLY A 210 -14.45 6.98 -13.50
CA GLY A 210 -14.73 5.65 -14.04
C GLY A 210 -13.58 4.65 -13.95
N VAL A 211 -12.47 5.00 -13.32
CA VAL A 211 -11.35 4.09 -13.06
C VAL A 211 -11.63 3.26 -11.80
N LEU A 212 -11.54 1.93 -11.92
CA LEU A 212 -11.66 1.00 -10.80
C LEU A 212 -10.40 1.03 -9.91
N ILE A 213 -10.54 1.25 -8.61
CA ILE A 213 -9.43 1.30 -7.66
C ILE A 213 -9.74 0.45 -6.43
N ALA A 214 -8.98 -0.62 -6.23
CA ALA A 214 -9.10 -1.47 -5.06
C ALA A 214 -8.55 -0.78 -3.80
N ILE A 215 -9.32 -0.79 -2.71
CA ILE A 215 -8.91 -0.27 -1.40
C ILE A 215 -8.48 -1.42 -0.48
N LYS A 216 -7.32 -1.26 0.17
CA LYS A 216 -6.82 -2.23 1.15
C LYS A 216 -7.73 -2.23 2.38
N ASP A 217 -8.10 -3.41 2.88
CA ASP A 217 -9.08 -3.60 3.97
C ASP A 217 -8.66 -3.07 5.36
N GLU A 218 -7.48 -2.44 5.47
CA GLU A 218 -7.08 -1.66 6.65
C GLU A 218 -7.42 -0.16 6.53
N ILE A 219 -7.97 0.26 5.38
CA ILE A 219 -8.34 1.64 5.04
C ILE A 219 -9.87 1.71 4.94
N ASP A 220 -10.47 2.67 5.64
CA ASP A 220 -11.92 2.84 5.65
C ASP A 220 -12.45 3.27 4.26
N CYS A 221 -13.38 2.48 3.72
CA CYS A 221 -14.09 2.74 2.46
C CYS A 221 -15.57 2.44 2.68
N TYR A 222 -16.38 3.48 2.89
CA TYR A 222 -17.81 3.32 3.15
C TYR A 222 -18.55 2.97 1.84
N PRO A 223 -19.54 2.04 1.84
CA PRO A 223 -20.20 1.38 2.98
C PRO A 223 -19.54 0.07 3.45
N TYR A 224 -18.37 -0.29 2.93
CA TYR A 224 -17.71 -1.54 3.28
C TYR A 224 -17.16 -1.51 4.73
N PRO A 225 -17.29 -2.61 5.49
CA PRO A 225 -16.61 -2.75 6.77
C PRO A 225 -15.09 -2.85 6.60
N THR A 226 -14.36 -2.27 7.56
CA THR A 226 -12.89 -2.38 7.66
C THR A 226 -12.54 -3.55 8.56
N THR A 227 -11.95 -4.61 8.02
CA THR A 227 -11.69 -5.84 8.80
C THR A 227 -10.23 -6.10 9.13
N GLY A 228 -9.29 -5.42 8.48
CA GLY A 228 -7.85 -5.68 8.58
C GLY A 228 -7.46 -7.14 8.24
N GLY A 229 -8.24 -7.80 7.39
CA GLY A 229 -8.15 -9.23 7.09
C GLY A 229 -8.67 -10.16 8.19
N THR A 230 -9.29 -9.63 9.26
CA THR A 230 -9.80 -10.40 10.40
C THR A 230 -11.30 -10.65 10.30
N LYS A 231 -11.82 -11.65 11.02
CA LYS A 231 -13.27 -11.95 11.04
C LYS A 231 -14.07 -11.16 12.08
N TRP A 232 -13.44 -10.26 12.83
CA TRP A 232 -14.04 -9.70 14.05
C TRP A 232 -13.88 -8.19 14.21
N LEU A 233 -12.89 -7.55 13.59
CA LEU A 233 -12.58 -6.13 13.82
C LEU A 233 -13.78 -5.21 13.57
N HIS A 234 -14.54 -5.45 12.51
CA HIS A 234 -15.73 -4.69 12.14
C HIS A 234 -16.81 -4.64 13.25
N LYS A 235 -16.82 -5.59 14.18
CA LYS A 235 -17.77 -5.62 15.31
C LYS A 235 -17.43 -4.61 16.40
N PHE A 236 -16.15 -4.23 16.50
CA PHE A 236 -15.65 -3.31 17.52
C PHE A 236 -15.30 -1.94 16.94
N ARG A 237 -14.98 -1.89 15.64
CA ARG A 237 -14.64 -0.68 14.90
C ARG A 237 -15.47 -0.61 13.62
N PRO A 238 -16.72 -0.14 13.67
CA PRO A 238 -17.53 0.04 12.47
C PRO A 238 -16.92 1.13 11.58
N CYS A 239 -16.99 0.93 10.26
CA CYS A 239 -16.67 1.95 9.27
C CYS A 239 -17.83 2.95 9.19
N THR A 240 -17.60 4.20 9.59
CA THR A 240 -18.63 5.25 9.64
C THR A 240 -18.47 6.31 8.54
N GLY A 241 -17.44 6.20 7.72
CA GLY A 241 -17.14 7.11 6.62
C GLY A 241 -15.85 6.74 5.91
N ASP A 242 -15.57 7.42 4.80
CA ASP A 242 -14.35 7.21 4.02
C ASP A 242 -13.10 7.72 4.76
N ALA A 243 -11.99 7.00 4.63
CA ALA A 243 -10.67 7.54 4.93
C ALA A 243 -10.35 8.70 3.98
N CYS A 244 -9.47 9.62 4.40
CA CYS A 244 -9.16 10.82 3.62
C CYS A 244 -8.69 10.51 2.17
N CYS A 245 -7.88 9.46 1.98
CA CYS A 245 -7.45 9.05 0.65
C CYS A 245 -8.62 8.54 -0.22
N VAL A 246 -9.54 7.77 0.37
CA VAL A 246 -10.73 7.24 -0.32
C VAL A 246 -11.69 8.37 -0.70
N MET A 247 -11.93 9.31 0.22
CA MET A 247 -12.74 10.50 -0.05
C MET A 247 -12.17 11.32 -1.22
N ARG A 248 -10.84 11.46 -1.31
CA ARG A 248 -10.17 12.15 -2.42
C ARG A 248 -10.32 11.39 -3.74
N LEU A 249 -10.18 10.06 -3.74
CA LEU A 249 -10.41 9.24 -4.94
C LEU A 249 -11.86 9.35 -5.43
N ARG A 250 -12.82 9.26 -4.52
CA ARG A 250 -14.25 9.41 -4.82
C ARG A 250 -14.55 10.80 -5.39
N SER A 251 -13.93 11.86 -4.83
CA SER A 251 -14.06 13.22 -5.35
C SER A 251 -13.50 13.40 -6.77
N CYS A 252 -12.66 12.47 -7.24
CA CYS A 252 -12.13 12.43 -8.61
C CYS A 252 -12.99 11.56 -9.57
N GLY A 253 -14.05 10.93 -9.07
CA GLY A 253 -14.94 10.04 -9.85
C GLY A 253 -14.47 8.58 -9.96
N ALA A 254 -13.45 8.18 -9.20
CA ALA A 254 -13.00 6.79 -9.18
C ALA A 254 -14.09 5.86 -8.65
N ILE A 255 -14.14 4.64 -9.18
CA ILE A 255 -15.03 3.56 -8.73
C ILE A 255 -14.27 2.72 -7.71
N LEU A 256 -14.82 2.60 -6.50
CA LEU A 256 -14.22 1.94 -5.34
C LEU A 256 -14.83 0.57 -5.09
#